data_AF-A0A663DSR3-F1
#
_entry.id   AF-A0A663DSR3-F1
#
_cell.length_a   1.000
_cell.length_b   1.000
_cell.length_c   1.000
_cell.angle_alpha   90.00
_cell.angle_beta   90.00
_cell.angle_gamma   90.00
#
_symmetry.space_group_name_H-M   'P 1'
#
loop_
_entity.id
_entity.type
_entity.pdbx_description
1 polymer ?
#
loop_
_entity_poly.entity_id
_entity_poly.type
_entity_poly.pdbx_seq_one_letter_code
_entity_poly.pdbx_strand_id
1 'polypeptide(L)'
;MGQGACCRGRAVPAQPYHPSETVGELNHSYREQNLPVTDGSRELHSLCAQLEFLLQFDLKERRSFFGQRKDYWDFLCQGLAQRRQEHEGIRFVTSLDKLKTPVGRGRAFLRYCLVHRQLAESLQLCFLDPETLCEWYYARSPFLSPRRRAEILGILYELDGVTFHLALHRADLDTAWPMFSE
;
A
#
# COMPACT_ATOMS: atom_id res chain seq x y z
N MET A 1 15.61 30.06 38.25
CA MET A 1 16.10 28.70 37.93
C MET A 1 14.88 27.81 37.71
N GLY A 2 14.39 27.73 36.47
CA GLY A 2 13.29 26.83 36.09
C GLY A 2 13.88 25.60 35.40
N GLN A 3 13.74 24.44 36.02
CA GLN A 3 14.17 23.16 35.46
C GLN A 3 13.14 22.63 34.47
N GLY A 4 13.65 22.03 33.40
CA GLY A 4 12.91 21.64 32.22
C GLY A 4 11.92 20.51 32.48
N ALA A 5 10.69 20.72 32.01
CA ALA A 5 9.74 19.64 31.80
C ALA A 5 10.13 18.93 30.50
N CYS A 6 10.87 17.83 30.64
CA CYS A 6 11.06 16.83 29.60
C CYS A 6 9.67 16.35 29.16
N CYS A 7 9.29 16.64 27.91
CA CYS A 7 8.08 16.14 27.30
C CYS A 7 8.13 14.60 27.28
N ARG A 8 7.50 13.96 28.27
CA ARG A 8 7.27 12.53 28.28
C ARG A 8 6.50 12.18 27.01
N GLY A 9 7.19 11.56 26.05
CA GLY A 9 6.54 10.93 24.91
C GLY A 9 5.52 9.93 25.43
N ARG A 10 4.23 10.21 25.23
CA ARG A 10 3.19 9.21 25.44
C ARG A 10 3.52 8.04 24.52
N ALA A 11 3.56 6.84 25.09
CA ALA A 11 3.51 5.61 24.31
C ALA A 11 2.28 5.70 23.39
N VAL A 12 2.52 5.70 22.10
CA VAL A 12 1.45 5.55 21.11
C VAL A 12 0.96 4.12 21.28
N PRO A 13 -0.34 3.87 21.53
CA PRO A 13 -0.86 2.51 21.64
C PRO A 13 -0.44 1.70 20.41
N ALA A 14 -0.23 0.39 20.57
CA ALA A 14 0.02 -0.51 19.43
C ALA A 14 -1.14 -0.33 18.45
N GLN A 15 -0.84 0.20 17.28
CA GLN A 15 -1.88 0.58 16.34
C GLN A 15 -2.26 -0.63 15.49
N PRO A 16 -3.55 -0.91 15.28
CA PRO A 16 -4.05 -2.14 14.64
C PRO A 16 -3.75 -2.24 13.13
N TYR A 17 -2.87 -1.40 12.60
CA TYR A 17 -2.65 -1.19 11.16
C TYR A 17 -1.26 -1.61 10.68
N HIS A 18 -0.51 -2.33 11.52
CA HIS A 18 0.86 -2.68 11.23
C HIS A 18 0.91 -4.04 10.52
N PRO A 19 1.30 -4.11 9.23
CA PRO A 19 1.24 -5.34 8.45
C PRO A 19 2.23 -6.42 8.93
N SER A 20 3.05 -6.16 9.96
CA SER A 20 4.11 -7.08 10.41
C SER A 20 3.60 -8.46 10.82
N GLU A 21 2.47 -8.54 11.51
CA GLU A 21 1.93 -9.83 11.96
C GLU A 21 1.50 -10.66 10.75
N THR A 22 0.70 -10.08 9.86
CA THR A 22 0.26 -10.73 8.62
C THR A 22 1.43 -11.07 7.68
N VAL A 23 2.46 -10.22 7.59
CA VAL A 23 3.68 -10.53 6.82
C VAL A 23 4.45 -11.69 7.45
N GLY A 24 4.51 -11.77 8.78
CA GLY A 24 5.08 -12.90 9.50
C GLY A 24 4.32 -14.20 9.22
N GLU A 25 2.99 -14.16 9.25
CA GLU A 25 2.12 -15.29 8.90
C GLU A 25 2.32 -15.73 7.44
N LEU A 26 2.45 -14.79 6.50
CA LEU A 26 2.73 -15.08 5.09
C LEU A 26 4.08 -15.76 4.91
N ASN A 27 5.11 -15.26 5.59
CA ASN A 27 6.44 -15.87 5.54
C ASN A 27 6.42 -17.31 6.08
N HIS A 28 5.82 -17.54 7.25
CA HIS A 28 5.76 -18.85 7.88
C HIS A 28 4.88 -19.85 7.10
N SER A 29 3.71 -19.41 6.63
CA SER A 29 2.72 -20.31 6.03
C SER A 29 2.99 -20.61 4.56
N TYR A 30 3.70 -19.72 3.85
CA TYR A 30 3.89 -19.83 2.40
C TYR A 30 5.37 -19.89 2.02
N ARG A 31 6.16 -18.89 2.42
CA ARG A 31 7.59 -18.82 2.01
C ARG A 31 8.41 -19.99 2.56
N GLU A 32 8.33 -20.27 3.86
CA GLU A 32 9.08 -21.37 4.48
C GLU A 32 8.66 -22.75 3.94
N GLN A 33 7.42 -22.86 3.49
CA GLN A 33 6.86 -24.09 2.92
C GLN A 33 7.05 -24.17 1.39
N ASN A 34 7.68 -23.17 0.77
CA ASN A 34 7.82 -23.03 -0.69
C ASN A 34 6.48 -23.09 -1.45
N LEU A 35 5.42 -22.57 -0.84
CA LEU A 35 4.09 -22.47 -1.43
C LEU A 35 3.81 -21.04 -1.91
N PRO A 36 3.10 -20.87 -3.03
CA PRO A 36 2.64 -19.56 -3.44
C PRO A 36 1.40 -19.14 -2.64
N VAL A 37 1.32 -17.85 -2.33
CA VAL A 37 0.09 -17.22 -1.85
C VAL A 37 -0.88 -17.10 -3.03
N THR A 38 -2.15 -17.44 -2.83
CA THR A 38 -3.18 -17.43 -3.89
C THR A 38 -4.38 -16.58 -3.48
N ASP A 39 -5.33 -16.37 -4.40
CA ASP A 39 -6.56 -15.62 -4.11
C ASP A 39 -7.43 -16.21 -2.99
N GLY A 40 -7.24 -17.48 -2.64
CA GLY A 40 -7.93 -18.13 -1.52
C GLY A 40 -7.29 -17.87 -0.15
N SER A 41 -6.15 -17.19 -0.08
CA SER A 41 -5.41 -16.97 1.16
C SER A 41 -6.06 -15.91 2.05
N ARG A 42 -6.39 -16.26 3.30
CA ARG A 42 -6.93 -15.31 4.28
C ARG A 42 -5.92 -14.22 4.63
N GLU A 43 -4.63 -14.58 4.70
CA GLU A 43 -3.53 -13.68 5.01
C GLU A 43 -3.34 -12.66 3.88
N LEU A 44 -3.56 -13.05 2.61
CA LEU A 44 -3.56 -12.12 1.49
C LEU A 44 -4.66 -11.07 1.63
N HIS A 45 -5.89 -11.51 1.94
CA HIS A 45 -7.01 -10.58 2.14
C HIS A 45 -6.70 -9.59 3.28
N SER A 46 -6.18 -10.08 4.42
CA SER A 46 -5.74 -9.23 5.53
C SER A 46 -4.68 -8.22 5.10
N LEU A 47 -3.63 -8.67 4.41
CA LEU A 47 -2.55 -7.83 3.92
C LEU A 47 -3.08 -6.73 2.99
N CYS A 48 -3.88 -7.09 1.98
CA CYS A 48 -4.44 -6.15 1.02
C CYS A 48 -5.32 -5.08 1.70
N ALA A 49 -6.16 -5.49 2.67
CA ALA A 49 -6.98 -4.56 3.44
C ALA A 49 -6.13 -3.62 4.31
N GLN A 50 -5.08 -4.14 4.97
CA GLN A 50 -4.15 -3.33 5.77
C GLN A 50 -3.37 -2.32 4.91
N LEU A 51 -2.90 -2.73 3.74
CA LEU A 51 -2.18 -1.86 2.80
C LEU A 51 -3.08 -0.74 2.26
N GLU A 52 -4.31 -1.07 1.83
CA GLU A 52 -5.29 -0.07 1.38
C GLU A 52 -5.61 0.91 2.50
N PHE A 53 -5.89 0.41 3.71
CA PHE A 53 -6.14 1.26 4.87
C PHE A 53 -4.95 2.19 5.14
N LEU A 54 -3.73 1.65 5.15
CA LEU A 54 -2.51 2.43 5.42
C LEU A 54 -2.31 3.55 4.38
N LEU A 55 -2.59 3.27 3.11
CA LEU A 55 -2.51 4.23 2.01
C LEU A 55 -3.63 5.28 2.04
N GLN A 56 -4.79 4.96 2.63
CA GLN A 56 -5.90 5.89 2.80
C GLN A 56 -5.83 6.67 4.12
N PHE A 57 -5.06 6.19 5.09
CA PHE A 57 -5.01 6.77 6.41
C PHE A 57 -4.45 8.19 6.39
N ASP A 58 -5.28 9.14 6.81
CA ASP A 58 -4.96 10.57 6.82
C ASP A 58 -4.66 11.13 5.41
N LEU A 59 -5.13 10.47 4.35
CA LEU A 59 -5.08 10.98 2.98
C LEU A 59 -5.99 12.20 2.86
N LYS A 60 -5.48 13.29 2.27
CA LYS A 60 -6.26 14.51 2.07
C LYS A 60 -7.33 14.29 1.01
N GLU A 61 -8.53 14.81 1.25
CA GLU A 61 -9.57 14.84 0.21
C GLU A 61 -9.11 15.73 -0.95
N ARG A 62 -8.98 15.13 -2.14
CA ARG A 62 -8.62 15.84 -3.37
C ARG A 62 -9.60 15.52 -4.48
N ARG A 63 -9.82 16.48 -5.38
CA ARG A 63 -10.63 16.32 -6.58
C ARG A 63 -9.87 16.80 -7.81
N SER A 64 -10.12 16.18 -8.95
CA SER A 64 -9.67 16.71 -10.25
C SER A 64 -10.49 17.95 -10.64
N PHE A 65 -10.05 18.64 -11.69
CA PHE A 65 -10.78 19.80 -12.24
C PHE A 65 -12.23 19.44 -12.64
N PHE A 66 -12.46 18.22 -13.11
CA PHE A 66 -13.79 17.70 -13.46
C PHE A 66 -14.55 17.09 -12.27
N GLY A 67 -14.10 17.34 -11.03
CA GLY A 67 -14.78 16.94 -9.81
C GLY A 67 -14.63 15.47 -9.41
N GLN A 68 -13.84 14.69 -10.15
CA GLN A 68 -13.58 13.28 -9.79
C GLN A 68 -12.75 13.22 -8.51
N ARG A 69 -13.22 12.47 -7.51
CA ARG A 69 -12.49 12.24 -6.27
C ARG A 69 -11.21 11.47 -6.58
N LYS A 70 -10.08 11.96 -6.08
CA LYS A 70 -8.80 11.27 -6.12
C LYS A 70 -8.66 10.37 -4.89
N ASP A 71 -7.90 9.30 -5.04
CA ASP A 71 -7.59 8.35 -3.96
C ASP A 71 -6.10 7.96 -4.00
N TYR A 72 -5.69 6.96 -3.22
CA TYR A 72 -4.29 6.53 -3.16
C TYR A 72 -3.74 6.08 -4.51
N TRP A 73 -4.59 5.62 -5.44
CA TRP A 73 -4.18 5.33 -6.81
C TRP A 73 -3.59 6.54 -7.53
N ASP A 74 -4.21 7.71 -7.38
CA ASP A 74 -3.72 8.95 -7.98
C ASP A 74 -2.39 9.39 -7.36
N PHE A 75 -2.22 9.16 -6.06
CA PHE A 75 -0.95 9.36 -5.36
C PHE A 75 0.16 8.46 -5.95
N LEU A 76 -0.14 7.17 -6.12
CA LEU A 76 0.79 6.20 -6.73
C LEU A 76 1.17 6.61 -8.17
N CYS A 77 0.18 7.02 -8.97
CA CYS A 77 0.45 7.52 -10.33
C CYS A 77 1.39 8.72 -10.31
N GLN A 78 1.16 9.72 -9.44
CA GLN A 78 2.02 10.89 -9.34
C GLN A 78 3.45 10.52 -8.91
N GLY A 79 3.57 9.66 -7.89
CA GLY A 79 4.88 9.22 -7.37
C GLY A 79 5.69 8.43 -8.40
N LEU A 80 5.02 7.63 -9.24
CA LEU A 80 5.66 6.79 -10.24
C LEU A 80 5.84 7.45 -11.61
N ALA A 81 5.16 8.57 -11.88
CA ALA A 81 5.29 9.32 -13.13
C ALA A 81 6.65 10.02 -13.28
N GLN A 82 7.39 10.24 -12.20
CA GLN A 82 8.70 10.92 -12.22
C GLN A 82 9.84 10.08 -12.84
N ARG A 83 9.52 8.93 -13.45
CA ARG A 83 10.49 7.99 -14.01
C ARG A 83 10.68 8.19 -15.52
N ARG A 84 11.89 7.86 -16.01
CA ARG A 84 12.22 7.92 -17.45
C ARG A 84 11.37 6.97 -18.29
N GLN A 85 10.92 5.87 -17.70
CA GLN A 85 10.01 4.91 -18.31
C GLN A 85 8.78 4.78 -17.43
N GLU A 86 7.61 4.68 -18.06
CA GLU A 86 6.35 4.43 -17.37
C GLU A 86 6.43 3.13 -16.58
N HIS A 87 5.96 3.14 -15.34
CA HIS A 87 5.95 1.96 -14.50
C HIS A 87 5.00 0.90 -15.08
N GLU A 88 5.48 -0.32 -15.32
CA GLU A 88 4.70 -1.39 -15.97
C GLU A 88 3.37 -1.69 -15.26
N GLY A 89 3.34 -1.63 -13.93
CA GLY A 89 2.10 -1.76 -13.15
C GLY A 89 1.08 -0.65 -13.41
N ILE A 90 1.53 0.58 -13.70
CA ILE A 90 0.63 1.69 -14.06
C ILE A 90 0.01 1.43 -15.44
N ARG A 91 0.84 1.03 -16.40
CA ARG A 91 0.41 0.66 -17.75
C ARG A 91 -0.57 -0.52 -17.73
N PHE A 92 -0.29 -1.54 -16.92
CA PHE A 92 -1.16 -2.69 -16.70
C PHE A 92 -2.53 -2.27 -16.15
N VAL A 93 -2.58 -1.51 -15.07
CA VAL A 93 -3.87 -1.09 -14.47
C VAL A 93 -4.65 -0.19 -15.42
N THR A 94 -3.98 0.65 -16.20
CA THR A 94 -4.61 1.53 -17.19
C THR A 94 -5.25 0.74 -18.33
N SER A 95 -4.76 -0.46 -18.66
CA SER A 95 -5.37 -1.33 -19.67
C SER A 95 -6.61 -2.08 -19.17
N LEU A 96 -6.88 -2.09 -17.85
CA LEU A 96 -8.07 -2.70 -17.25
C LEU A 96 -9.30 -1.80 -17.41
N ASP A 97 -9.89 -1.82 -18.60
CA ASP A 97 -11.05 -1.02 -18.99
C ASP A 97 -12.28 -1.20 -18.09
N LYS A 98 -12.44 -2.36 -17.44
CA LYS A 98 -13.54 -2.66 -16.53
C LYS A 98 -13.46 -1.92 -15.19
N LEU A 99 -12.27 -1.49 -14.75
CA LEU A 99 -12.08 -0.77 -13.48
C LEU A 99 -12.34 0.73 -13.65
N LYS A 100 -13.36 1.22 -12.95
CA LYS A 100 -13.87 2.59 -13.10
C LYS A 100 -13.47 3.50 -11.94
N THR A 101 -13.18 2.96 -10.77
CA THR A 101 -12.87 3.76 -9.59
C THR A 101 -11.36 3.86 -9.34
N PRO A 102 -10.86 4.98 -8.79
CA PRO A 102 -9.47 5.06 -8.34
C PRO A 102 -9.11 3.98 -7.32
N VAL A 103 -10.02 3.67 -6.38
CA VAL A 103 -9.82 2.61 -5.38
C VAL A 103 -9.63 1.25 -6.06
N GLY A 104 -10.51 0.84 -6.97
CA GLY A 104 -10.40 -0.43 -7.69
C GLY A 104 -9.11 -0.54 -8.50
N ARG A 105 -8.66 0.57 -9.11
CA ARG A 105 -7.35 0.64 -9.79
C ARG A 105 -6.18 0.50 -8.82
N GLY A 106 -6.25 1.17 -7.68
CA GLY A 106 -5.29 1.02 -6.60
C GLY A 106 -5.17 -0.43 -6.11
N ARG A 107 -6.30 -1.12 -5.94
CA ARG A 107 -6.34 -2.55 -5.57
C ARG A 107 -5.68 -3.43 -6.63
N ALA A 108 -5.97 -3.18 -7.90
CA ALA A 108 -5.34 -3.90 -9.01
C ALA A 108 -3.82 -3.67 -9.03
N PHE A 109 -3.38 -2.44 -8.76
CA PHE A 109 -1.95 -2.11 -8.69
C PHE A 109 -1.25 -2.83 -7.55
N LEU A 110 -1.82 -2.84 -6.34
CA LEU A 110 -1.25 -3.55 -5.20
C LEU A 110 -1.08 -5.05 -5.51
N ARG A 111 -2.09 -5.68 -6.13
CA ARG A 111 -2.02 -7.08 -6.56
C ARG A 111 -0.94 -7.30 -7.62
N TYR A 112 -0.84 -6.39 -8.60
CA TYR A 112 0.21 -6.44 -9.61
C TYR A 112 1.60 -6.39 -8.95
N CYS A 113 1.82 -5.44 -8.04
CA CYS A 113 3.09 -5.28 -7.35
C CYS A 113 3.45 -6.48 -6.47
N LEU A 114 2.48 -7.15 -5.85
CA LEU A 114 2.72 -8.40 -5.10
C LEU A 114 3.18 -9.53 -6.02
N VAL A 115 2.49 -9.75 -7.15
CA VAL A 115 2.88 -10.79 -8.13
C VAL A 115 4.29 -10.53 -8.69
N HIS A 116 4.64 -9.26 -8.93
CA HIS A 116 5.91 -8.89 -9.54
C HIS A 116 7.01 -8.55 -8.52
N ARG A 117 6.73 -8.65 -7.21
CA ARG A 117 7.68 -8.31 -6.12
C ARG A 117 8.25 -6.89 -6.25
N GLN A 118 7.36 -5.95 -6.48
CA GLN A 118 7.69 -4.53 -6.72
C GLN A 118 6.99 -3.60 -5.72
N LEU A 119 6.28 -4.14 -4.72
CA LEU A 119 5.47 -3.31 -3.82
C LEU A 119 6.32 -2.35 -2.98
N ALA A 120 7.36 -2.87 -2.33
CA ALA A 120 8.23 -2.07 -1.48
C ALA A 120 8.96 -1.00 -2.27
N GLU A 121 9.56 -1.39 -3.41
CA GLU A 121 10.23 -0.45 -4.31
C GLU A 121 9.26 0.62 -4.83
N SER A 122 8.08 0.24 -5.35
CA SER A 122 7.09 1.19 -5.86
C SER A 122 6.69 2.24 -4.82
N LEU A 123 6.45 1.80 -3.57
CA LEU A 123 6.07 2.71 -2.49
C LEU A 123 7.23 3.56 -2.01
N GLN A 124 8.45 3.01 -1.93
CA GLN A 124 9.64 3.78 -1.61
C GLN A 124 9.79 4.99 -2.54
N LEU A 125 9.51 4.79 -3.82
CA LEU A 125 9.59 5.85 -4.84
C LEU A 125 8.52 6.91 -4.65
N CYS A 126 7.29 6.49 -4.35
CA CYS A 126 6.20 7.41 -4.05
C CYS A 126 6.49 8.27 -2.81
N PHE A 127 7.39 7.82 -1.93
CA PHE A 127 7.77 8.53 -0.71
C PHE A 127 9.08 9.32 -0.81
N LEU A 128 9.74 9.34 -1.98
CA LEU A 128 11.04 10.00 -2.15
C LEU A 128 10.98 11.51 -1.95
N ASP A 129 9.89 12.15 -2.39
CA ASP A 129 9.70 13.59 -2.28
C ASP A 129 8.81 13.94 -1.07
N PRO A 130 9.38 14.54 0.00
CA PRO A 130 8.63 14.95 1.17
C PRO A 130 7.60 16.04 0.88
N GLU A 131 7.82 16.90 -0.11
CA GLU A 131 6.89 17.97 -0.47
C GLU A 131 5.61 17.37 -1.06
N THR A 132 5.76 16.52 -2.08
CA THR A 132 4.64 15.73 -2.62
C THR A 132 3.93 14.94 -1.52
N LEU A 133 4.66 14.26 -0.63
CA LEU A 133 4.05 13.48 0.44
C LEU A 133 3.20 14.35 1.39
N CYS A 134 3.69 15.54 1.75
CA CYS A 134 2.96 16.53 2.53
C CYS A 134 1.74 17.11 1.79
N GLU A 135 1.76 17.18 0.46
CA GLU A 135 0.57 17.57 -0.31
C GLU A 135 -0.54 16.53 -0.27
N TRP A 136 -0.19 15.25 -0.11
CA TRP A 136 -1.14 14.13 -0.15
C TRP A 136 -1.67 13.73 1.22
N TYR A 137 -0.89 13.88 2.28
CA TYR A 137 -1.24 13.37 3.61
C TYR A 137 -1.28 14.46 4.69
N TYR A 138 -2.21 14.30 5.64
CA TYR A 138 -2.23 15.05 6.89
C TYR A 138 -1.24 14.47 7.91
N ALA A 139 -1.01 15.21 9.01
CA ALA A 139 0.10 15.02 9.94
C ALA A 139 0.10 13.69 10.72
N ARG A 140 -1.00 12.94 10.75
CA ARG A 140 -1.08 11.64 11.42
C ARG A 140 -0.61 10.50 10.52
N SER A 141 -0.52 10.71 9.21
CA SER A 141 -0.03 9.68 8.28
C SER A 141 1.37 9.19 8.71
N PRO A 142 1.58 7.86 8.81
CA PRO A 142 2.87 7.32 9.19
C PRO A 142 3.95 7.61 8.13
N PHE A 143 3.56 7.89 6.88
CA PHE A 143 4.50 8.18 5.81
C PHE A 143 5.25 9.50 6.01
N LEU A 144 4.67 10.47 6.73
CA LEU A 144 5.33 11.74 7.06
C LEU A 144 6.40 11.61 8.16
N SER A 145 6.44 10.49 8.88
CA SER A 145 7.50 10.20 9.86
C SER A 145 8.59 9.34 9.20
N PRO A 146 9.84 9.83 9.04
CA PRO A 146 10.92 9.06 8.42
C PRO A 146 11.16 7.71 9.09
N ARG A 147 11.07 7.66 10.43
CA ARG A 147 11.22 6.43 11.21
C ARG A 147 10.12 5.41 10.91
N ARG A 148 8.85 5.82 10.97
CA ARG A 148 7.72 4.91 10.70
C ARG A 148 7.68 4.49 9.24
N ARG A 149 8.01 5.40 8.33
CA ARG A 149 8.13 5.09 6.90
C ARG A 149 9.20 4.03 6.64
N ALA A 150 10.38 4.15 7.25
CA ALA A 150 11.44 3.15 7.14
C ALA A 150 11.02 1.79 7.71
N GLU A 151 10.33 1.78 8.85
CA GLU A 151 9.75 0.56 9.46
C GLU A 151 8.74 -0.12 8.53
N ILE A 152 7.78 0.64 7.98
CA ILE A 152 6.80 0.14 7.01
C ILE A 152 7.51 -0.43 5.79
N LEU A 153 8.44 0.32 5.16
CA LEU A 153 9.15 -0.16 3.99
C LEU A 153 9.95 -1.44 4.30
N GLY A 154 10.59 -1.52 5.46
CA GLY A 154 11.29 -2.72 5.91
C GLY A 154 10.40 -3.96 5.90
N ILE A 155 9.19 -3.84 6.46
CA ILE A 155 8.19 -4.93 6.46
C ILE A 155 7.77 -5.29 5.04
N LEU A 156 7.57 -4.30 4.18
CA LEU A 156 7.16 -4.54 2.79
C LEU A 156 8.26 -5.24 1.99
N TYR A 157 9.54 -4.96 2.26
CA TYR A 157 10.66 -5.67 1.62
C TYR A 157 10.73 -7.15 2.00
N GLU A 158 10.17 -7.56 3.14
CA GLU A 158 10.08 -8.99 3.47
C GLU A 158 9.17 -9.75 2.49
N LEU A 159 8.19 -9.07 1.90
CA LEU A 159 7.27 -9.66 0.91
C LEU A 159 7.95 -10.01 -0.42
N ASP A 160 9.12 -9.44 -0.73
CA ASP A 160 9.89 -9.79 -1.93
C ASP A 160 10.39 -11.25 -1.88
N GLY A 161 10.47 -11.83 -0.67
CA GLY A 161 10.75 -13.25 -0.45
C GLY A 161 9.55 -14.17 -0.64
N VAL A 162 8.34 -13.63 -0.76
CA VAL A 162 7.08 -14.39 -0.86
C VAL A 162 6.66 -14.47 -2.33
N THR A 163 6.18 -15.65 -2.76
CA THR A 163 5.66 -15.85 -4.12
C THR A 163 4.15 -15.67 -4.12
N PHE A 164 3.63 -14.85 -5.03
CA PHE A 164 2.20 -14.59 -5.19
C PHE A 164 1.72 -15.05 -6.56
N HIS A 165 0.71 -15.93 -6.59
CA HIS A 165 0.01 -16.36 -7.80
C HIS A 165 -1.43 -15.86 -7.75
N LEU A 166 -1.64 -14.63 -8.21
CA LEU A 166 -2.92 -13.92 -8.10
C LEU A 166 -3.54 -13.70 -9.48
N ALA A 167 -4.87 -13.78 -9.57
CA ALA A 167 -5.62 -13.38 -10.75
C ALA A 167 -5.56 -11.85 -10.91
N LEU A 168 -4.81 -11.34 -11.89
CA LEU A 168 -4.64 -9.89 -12.08
C LEU A 168 -5.78 -9.24 -12.90
N HIS A 169 -6.45 -10.00 -13.76
CA HIS A 169 -7.56 -9.50 -14.61
C HIS A 169 -8.90 -9.63 -13.89
N ARG A 170 -9.14 -8.82 -12.86
CA ARG A 170 -10.38 -8.82 -12.07
C ARG A 170 -11.21 -7.57 -12.34
N ALA A 171 -12.53 -7.75 -12.49
CA ALA A 171 -13.48 -6.67 -12.75
C ALA A 171 -14.23 -6.20 -11.49
N ASP A 172 -14.15 -6.96 -10.41
CA ASP A 172 -14.90 -6.77 -9.15
C ASP A 172 -14.15 -5.93 -8.11
N LEU A 173 -12.91 -5.51 -8.41
CA LEU A 173 -12.07 -4.75 -7.49
C LEU A 173 -12.61 -3.36 -7.15
N ASP A 174 -13.49 -2.79 -7.98
CA ASP A 174 -14.18 -1.53 -7.65
C ASP A 174 -15.07 -1.67 -6.41
N THR A 175 -15.59 -2.87 -6.11
CA THR A 175 -16.53 -3.09 -5.00
C THR A 175 -15.80 -3.51 -3.73
N ALA A 176 -15.00 -4.58 -3.79
CA ALA A 176 -14.34 -5.15 -2.62
C ALA A 176 -13.03 -5.85 -2.97
N TRP A 177 -12.24 -6.16 -1.94
CA TRP A 177 -11.18 -7.14 -2.06
C TRP A 177 -11.78 -8.53 -2.33
N PRO A 178 -11.12 -9.38 -3.16
CA PRO A 178 -11.59 -10.75 -3.37
C PRO A 178 -11.65 -11.50 -2.06
N MET A 179 -12.84 -12.01 -1.73
CA MET A 179 -12.99 -12.94 -0.61
C MET A 179 -12.38 -14.29 -1.00
N PHE A 180 -11.78 -14.98 -0.03
CA PHE A 180 -11.46 -16.39 -0.19
C PHE A 180 -12.77 -17.14 -0.48
N SER A 181 -12.79 -17.93 -1.55
CA SER A 181 -13.97 -18.75 -1.87
C SER A 181 -14.12 -19.82 -0.78
N GLU A 182 -15.34 -19.99 -0.24
CA GLU A 182 -15.70 -21.15 0.61
C GLU A 182 -15.52 -22.47 -0.15
#